data_AF-A0A388TDC1-F1
#
_entry.id   AF-A0A388TDC1-F1
#
_cell.length_a   1.000
_cell.length_b   1.000
_cell.length_c   1.000
_cell.angle_alpha   90.00
_cell.angle_beta   90.00
_cell.angle_gamma   90.00
#
_symmetry.space_group_name_H-M   'P 1'
#
loop_
_entity.id
_entity.type
_entity.pdbx_description
1 polymer ?
#
loop_
_entity_poly.entity_id
_entity_poly.type
_entity_poly.pdbx_seq_one_letter_code
_entity_poly.pdbx_strand_id
1 'polypeptide(L)'
;MRQFFTALTMNNTRDDTVVGRKYFQQQFQSQQPPQRQDEDDQHDFFGKPKPEYQTVGLTLENAEMTTVYMPDIEQIPEPSSNESLESQPPSINHEGLDREITTIYVSDELNYRAGSELIEELVRIGEENGFSVLTTATNGNIWVEDTTIRLHNGKVYIPNRTANVFYNVFDRDGGEGVIGSRKHISDISQGTVAQQPNSANQYIGTIPEENRVYGLSYLEGGNVLNCRLADGSPGAVIGAESIDYTMRAMELEDTPENREIAKKQIAKDLELPETSITYIPQFDFHIDMWFRPLQNGVMAVPDFAGGISMLTEILKSPDGITLEEKEKLEVLRDSLLIMEENTKQFIIDAEENLHAAGYETIKIPCFSALESAHPKNYKRNLIPRVNFMNGVGATNGKRETYYMTNTSGIPKLNDRIAQYFKEQAHIDNVYFMSSNNLQRFYGGFDCTTTEYTK
;
A
#
# COMPACT_ATOMS: atom_id res chain seq x y z
N MET A 1 55.89 31.47 -12.89
CA MET A 1 55.77 31.57 -14.36
C MET A 1 54.35 32.00 -14.69
N ARG A 2 54.25 32.98 -15.59
CA ARG A 2 53.09 33.85 -15.83
C ARG A 2 51.97 33.20 -16.66
N GLN A 3 50.81 33.84 -16.51
CA GLN A 3 49.51 33.76 -17.20
C GLN A 3 49.52 33.66 -18.74
N PHE A 4 48.29 33.39 -19.26
CA PHE A 4 47.64 33.77 -20.53
C PHE A 4 47.02 32.51 -21.20
N PHE A 5 45.72 32.45 -21.52
CA PHE A 5 44.97 33.17 -22.57
C PHE A 5 43.47 33.28 -22.19
N THR A 6 42.84 34.46 -22.26
CA THR A 6 42.17 35.13 -23.40
C THR A 6 40.77 34.60 -23.71
N ALA A 7 39.77 35.44 -23.43
CA ALA A 7 38.39 35.31 -23.85
C ALA A 7 38.20 35.81 -25.30
N LEU A 8 37.24 35.22 -26.01
CA LEU A 8 36.66 35.81 -27.23
C LEU A 8 35.17 35.45 -27.31
N THR A 9 34.35 36.45 -27.05
CA THR A 9 32.91 36.50 -27.33
C THR A 9 32.68 37.03 -28.73
N MET A 10 31.79 36.41 -29.53
CA MET A 10 30.92 37.12 -30.47
C MET A 10 29.62 36.34 -30.74
N ASN A 11 28.50 37.07 -30.63
CA ASN A 11 27.12 36.69 -30.95
C ASN A 11 26.90 36.54 -32.46
N ASN A 12 25.99 35.64 -32.90
CA ASN A 12 24.63 36.00 -33.39
C ASN A 12 23.96 34.89 -34.25
N THR A 13 22.66 34.71 -33.97
CA THR A 13 21.50 34.45 -34.86
C THR A 13 21.29 33.13 -35.63
N ARG A 14 20.17 32.47 -35.24
CA ARG A 14 19.05 31.86 -35.99
C ARG A 14 19.22 30.62 -36.90
N ASP A 15 18.37 29.64 -36.57
CA ASP A 15 17.57 28.70 -37.39
C ASP A 15 18.21 28.03 -38.62
N ASP A 16 18.36 26.70 -38.57
CA ASP A 16 17.39 25.79 -39.23
C ASP A 16 17.78 24.30 -39.08
N THR A 17 16.79 23.52 -38.66
CA THR A 17 16.41 22.15 -39.07
C THR A 17 17.43 21.10 -39.55
N VAL A 18 17.27 19.91 -38.95
CA VAL A 18 17.39 18.56 -39.56
C VAL A 18 18.81 18.09 -39.91
N VAL A 19 19.51 17.50 -38.94
CA VAL A 19 20.39 16.33 -39.15
C VAL A 19 20.46 15.53 -37.84
N GLY A 20 19.86 14.35 -37.78
CA GLY A 20 19.94 13.51 -36.58
C GLY A 20 19.07 12.26 -36.53
N ARG A 21 18.51 11.79 -37.66
CA ARG A 21 17.85 10.47 -37.77
C ARG A 21 18.46 9.71 -38.92
N LYS A 22 19.61 9.03 -38.69
CA LYS A 22 20.08 7.97 -39.61
C LYS A 22 21.15 7.01 -39.09
N TYR A 23 21.36 6.90 -37.77
CA TYR A 23 22.39 6.00 -37.23
C TYR A 23 21.92 4.95 -36.20
N PHE A 24 20.62 4.79 -35.95
CA PHE A 24 20.11 3.85 -34.93
C PHE A 24 19.13 2.78 -35.43
N GLN A 25 19.12 2.50 -36.74
CA GLN A 25 18.17 1.55 -37.33
C GLN A 25 18.81 0.37 -38.09
N GLN A 26 20.02 -0.04 -37.70
CA GLN A 26 20.75 -1.14 -38.38
C GLN A 26 21.38 -2.21 -37.48
N GLN A 27 20.98 -2.35 -36.20
CA GLN A 27 21.47 -3.47 -35.36
C GLN A 27 20.40 -4.33 -34.67
N PHE A 28 19.11 -4.16 -34.97
CA PHE A 28 18.06 -5.07 -34.48
C PHE A 28 17.20 -5.59 -35.63
N GLN A 29 17.82 -6.32 -36.55
CA GLN A 29 17.11 -7.22 -37.47
C GLN A 29 17.92 -8.51 -37.63
N SER A 30 17.69 -9.46 -36.73
CA SER A 30 17.58 -10.89 -37.02
C SER A 30 17.49 -11.61 -35.68
N GLN A 31 16.36 -12.30 -35.47
CA GLN A 31 16.07 -13.44 -34.58
C GLN A 31 14.60 -13.28 -34.16
N GLN A 32 13.68 -13.68 -35.04
CA GLN A 32 12.31 -13.95 -34.64
C GLN A 32 12.31 -15.19 -33.72
N PRO A 33 11.72 -15.14 -32.52
CA PRO A 33 11.42 -16.35 -31.78
C PRO A 33 10.26 -17.12 -32.46
N PRO A 34 10.21 -18.46 -32.34
CA PRO A 34 9.17 -19.26 -32.95
C PRO A 34 7.80 -18.95 -32.32
N GLN A 35 6.77 -18.87 -33.16
CA GLN A 35 5.37 -18.76 -32.74
C GLN A 35 5.02 -19.96 -31.84
N ARG A 36 4.69 -19.69 -30.57
CA ARG A 36 3.92 -20.64 -29.76
C ARG A 36 2.48 -20.59 -30.26
N GLN A 37 1.95 -21.76 -30.60
CA GLN A 37 0.51 -22.00 -30.61
C GLN A 37 0.11 -22.23 -29.17
N ASP A 38 -0.39 -21.20 -28.49
CA ASP A 38 -1.02 -21.34 -27.18
C ASP A 38 -2.53 -21.51 -27.42
N GLU A 39 -3.08 -22.66 -27.02
CA GLU A 39 -4.50 -23.03 -27.12
C GLU A 39 -5.37 -22.35 -26.01
N ASP A 40 -4.87 -21.33 -25.32
CA ASP A 40 -5.50 -20.74 -24.13
C ASP A 40 -6.46 -19.56 -24.39
N ASP A 41 -6.77 -19.25 -25.66
CA ASP A 41 -7.58 -18.06 -26.00
C ASP A 41 -9.09 -18.16 -25.69
N GLN A 42 -9.57 -19.34 -25.26
CA GLN A 42 -11.01 -19.60 -25.01
C GLN A 42 -11.49 -19.36 -23.57
N HIS A 43 -10.59 -19.00 -22.65
CA HIS A 43 -10.92 -18.74 -21.26
C HIS A 43 -10.67 -17.28 -20.87
N ASP A 44 -11.47 -16.75 -19.94
CA ASP A 44 -11.21 -15.46 -19.33
C ASP A 44 -10.03 -15.53 -18.35
N PHE A 45 -9.65 -14.39 -17.79
CA PHE A 45 -8.54 -14.26 -16.83
C PHE A 45 -8.71 -15.14 -15.57
N PHE A 46 -9.89 -15.75 -15.38
CA PHE A 46 -10.25 -16.59 -14.24
C PHE A 46 -10.51 -18.06 -14.63
N GLY A 47 -10.14 -18.48 -15.84
CA GLY A 47 -10.28 -19.86 -16.31
C GLY A 47 -11.72 -20.27 -16.64
N LYS A 48 -12.63 -19.32 -16.86
CA LYS A 48 -14.01 -19.59 -17.28
C LYS A 48 -14.17 -19.41 -18.79
N PRO A 49 -15.06 -20.15 -19.47
CA PRO A 49 -15.38 -19.89 -20.87
C PRO A 49 -15.90 -18.46 -21.04
N LYS A 50 -15.35 -17.70 -21.99
CA LYS A 50 -15.86 -16.36 -22.31
C LYS A 50 -17.34 -16.46 -22.74
N PRO A 51 -18.28 -15.70 -22.16
CA PRO A 51 -19.66 -15.72 -22.60
C PRO A 51 -19.79 -15.16 -24.03
N GLU A 52 -20.51 -15.87 -24.91
CA GLU A 52 -20.91 -15.36 -26.22
C GLU A 52 -21.89 -14.20 -26.04
N TYR A 53 -21.42 -12.97 -26.23
CA TYR A 53 -22.29 -11.81 -26.28
C TYR A 53 -23.04 -11.79 -27.62
N GLN A 54 -24.29 -12.26 -27.61
CA GLN A 54 -25.25 -11.86 -28.65
C GLN A 54 -25.61 -10.39 -28.43
N THR A 55 -25.24 -9.54 -29.39
CA THR A 55 -25.64 -8.14 -29.43
C THR A 55 -27.14 -8.05 -29.66
N VAL A 56 -27.93 -8.00 -28.58
CA VAL A 56 -29.36 -7.67 -28.64
C VAL A 56 -29.49 -6.16 -28.41
N GLY A 57 -29.77 -5.42 -29.47
CA GLY A 57 -30.11 -4.01 -29.37
C GLY A 57 -31.44 -3.85 -28.63
N LEU A 58 -31.40 -3.25 -27.43
CA LEU A 58 -32.60 -2.88 -26.67
C LEU A 58 -32.66 -1.36 -26.53
N THR A 59 -33.67 -0.79 -27.17
CA THR A 59 -34.12 0.59 -27.00
C THR A 59 -34.79 0.76 -25.64
N LEU A 60 -34.39 1.80 -24.91
CA LEU A 60 -34.94 2.23 -23.63
C LEU A 60 -36.35 2.79 -23.78
N GLU A 61 -37.39 1.96 -23.69
CA GLU A 61 -38.73 2.39 -23.26
C GLU A 61 -39.38 1.28 -22.41
N ASN A 62 -39.82 1.64 -21.21
CA ASN A 62 -40.61 0.86 -20.24
C ASN A 62 -39.85 -0.10 -19.31
N ALA A 63 -39.44 0.41 -18.15
CA ALA A 63 -39.24 -0.41 -16.95
C ALA A 63 -40.19 0.10 -15.85
N GLU A 64 -41.20 -0.71 -15.54
CA GLU A 64 -42.16 -0.49 -14.46
C GLU A 64 -41.49 -0.68 -13.09
N MET A 65 -41.81 0.21 -12.15
CA MET A 65 -41.37 0.13 -10.75
C MET A 65 -42.01 -1.07 -10.05
N THR A 66 -41.21 -2.08 -9.72
CA THR A 66 -41.59 -3.10 -8.74
C THR A 66 -41.18 -2.62 -7.37
N THR A 67 -42.17 -2.32 -6.51
CA THR A 67 -41.94 -1.91 -5.12
C THR A 67 -41.68 -3.17 -4.29
N VAL A 68 -40.49 -3.27 -3.68
CA VAL A 68 -40.15 -4.36 -2.75
C VAL A 68 -40.40 -3.85 -1.32
N TYR A 69 -41.32 -4.52 -0.62
CA TYR A 69 -41.63 -4.30 0.80
C TYR A 69 -40.45 -4.75 1.67
N MET A 70 -39.93 -3.86 2.52
CA MET A 70 -39.02 -4.22 3.62
C MET A 70 -39.82 -4.37 4.92
N PRO A 71 -39.56 -5.39 5.76
CA PRO A 71 -40.23 -5.56 7.04
C PRO A 71 -39.72 -4.57 8.09
N ASP A 72 -40.60 -4.20 9.01
CA ASP A 72 -40.41 -3.21 10.07
C ASP A 72 -39.21 -3.54 10.98
N ILE A 73 -38.28 -2.59 11.09
CA ILE A 73 -37.19 -2.61 12.06
C ILE A 73 -37.74 -2.12 13.40
N GLU A 74 -37.79 -3.01 14.40
CA GLU A 74 -38.11 -2.64 15.77
C GLU A 74 -37.09 -1.64 16.34
N GLN A 75 -37.62 -0.66 17.08
CA GLN A 75 -36.96 0.55 17.55
C GLN A 75 -35.69 0.28 18.38
N ILE A 76 -34.58 0.87 17.96
CA ILE A 76 -33.34 1.00 18.75
C ILE A 76 -33.63 2.01 19.88
N PRO A 77 -33.29 1.75 21.15
CA PRO A 77 -33.53 2.69 22.23
C PRO A 77 -32.65 3.94 22.10
N GLU A 78 -33.24 5.12 22.28
CA GLU A 78 -32.50 6.39 22.33
C GLU A 78 -31.55 6.42 23.54
N PRO A 79 -30.30 6.89 23.36
CA PRO A 79 -29.37 7.05 24.48
C PRO A 79 -29.81 8.21 25.38
N SER A 80 -29.90 7.92 26.68
CA SER A 80 -30.26 8.86 27.73
C SER A 80 -29.28 10.03 27.81
N SER A 81 -29.85 11.23 27.88
CA SER A 81 -29.17 12.53 27.89
C SER A 81 -28.27 12.82 29.10
N ASN A 82 -27.23 13.61 28.81
CA ASN A 82 -26.52 14.57 29.67
C ASN A 82 -25.51 14.02 30.69
N GLU A 83 -24.27 13.84 30.22
CA GLU A 83 -23.11 14.39 30.91
C GLU A 83 -22.41 15.37 29.97
N SER A 84 -22.14 16.58 30.48
CA SER A 84 -21.41 17.63 29.76
C SER A 84 -19.97 17.19 29.55
N LEU A 85 -19.67 16.66 28.36
CA LEU A 85 -18.32 16.46 27.86
C LEU A 85 -17.64 17.84 27.75
N GLU A 86 -16.78 18.16 28.72
CA GLU A 86 -15.69 19.08 28.47
C GLU A 86 -15.00 18.64 27.18
N SER A 87 -14.86 19.55 26.22
CA SER A 87 -14.36 19.28 24.88
C SER A 87 -12.92 18.77 24.96
N GLN A 88 -12.76 17.45 25.04
CA GLN A 88 -11.52 16.78 24.67
C GLN A 88 -11.18 17.26 23.25
N PRO A 89 -9.93 17.66 22.97
CA PRO A 89 -9.52 17.89 21.59
C PRO A 89 -9.85 16.63 20.77
N PRO A 90 -10.30 16.77 19.52
CA PRO A 90 -10.55 15.61 18.68
C PRO A 90 -9.32 14.70 18.69
N SER A 91 -9.54 13.40 18.83
CA SER A 91 -8.48 12.42 18.79
C SER A 91 -7.74 12.52 17.46
N ILE A 92 -6.42 12.65 17.55
CA ILE A 92 -5.55 12.65 16.37
C ILE A 92 -5.54 11.23 15.83
N ASN A 93 -5.99 11.04 14.59
CA ASN A 93 -5.91 9.78 13.88
C ASN A 93 -4.47 9.52 13.39
N HIS A 94 -3.98 8.29 13.59
CA HIS A 94 -2.69 7.79 13.12
C HIS A 94 -2.74 6.26 13.06
N GLU A 95 -1.68 5.63 12.57
CA GLU A 95 -1.57 4.17 12.40
C GLU A 95 -0.69 3.48 13.46
N GLY A 96 -0.04 4.26 14.32
CA GLY A 96 0.72 3.75 15.47
C GLY A 96 -0.11 2.93 16.46
N LEU A 97 0.57 2.14 17.28
CA LEU A 97 0.03 1.30 18.36
C LEU A 97 -0.63 2.10 19.48
N ASP A 98 -0.27 3.36 19.69
CA ASP A 98 -0.79 4.22 20.77
C ASP A 98 -2.15 4.86 20.45
N ARG A 99 -3.03 4.08 19.79
CA ARG A 99 -4.43 4.43 19.47
C ARG A 99 -5.38 3.35 19.97
N GLU A 100 -6.59 3.75 20.35
CA GLU A 100 -7.68 2.81 20.61
C GLU A 100 -8.61 2.75 19.39
N ILE A 101 -8.64 1.62 18.70
CA ILE A 101 -9.58 1.40 17.59
C ILE A 101 -10.98 1.19 18.17
N THR A 102 -11.98 1.84 17.58
CA THR A 102 -13.40 1.68 17.90
C THR A 102 -14.13 0.85 16.86
N THR A 103 -13.76 1.00 15.59
CA THR A 103 -14.41 0.31 14.49
C THR A 103 -13.42 0.06 13.36
N ILE A 104 -13.47 -1.14 12.77
CA ILE A 104 -12.79 -1.46 11.52
C ILE A 104 -13.85 -1.70 10.45
N TYR A 105 -13.73 -0.98 9.34
CA TYR A 105 -14.53 -1.22 8.14
C TYR A 105 -13.76 -2.09 7.17
N VAL A 106 -14.45 -3.05 6.58
CA VAL A 106 -13.94 -3.91 5.50
C VAL A 106 -14.94 -3.92 4.33
N SER A 107 -14.46 -4.29 3.15
CA SER A 107 -15.33 -4.49 1.98
C SER A 107 -16.31 -5.66 2.21
N ASP A 108 -17.55 -5.51 1.74
CA ASP A 108 -18.53 -6.59 1.65
C ASP A 108 -18.11 -7.76 0.74
N GLU A 109 -17.21 -7.48 -0.21
CA GLU A 109 -16.62 -8.46 -1.13
C GLU A 109 -15.44 -9.23 -0.52
N LEU A 110 -14.95 -8.80 0.66
CA LEU A 110 -13.80 -9.44 1.30
C LEU A 110 -14.09 -10.91 1.62
N ASN A 111 -15.30 -11.23 2.06
CA ASN A 111 -15.73 -12.61 2.29
C ASN A 111 -15.63 -13.47 1.03
N TYR A 112 -16.02 -12.93 -0.12
CA TYR A 112 -15.99 -13.67 -1.39
C TYR A 112 -14.56 -13.91 -1.88
N ARG A 113 -13.64 -12.97 -1.62
CA ARG A 113 -12.27 -13.03 -2.15
C ARG A 113 -11.24 -13.66 -1.20
N ALA A 114 -11.36 -13.40 0.11
CA ALA A 114 -10.43 -13.90 1.11
C ALA A 114 -10.94 -15.16 1.83
N GLY A 115 -12.27 -15.33 1.91
CA GLY A 115 -12.94 -16.38 2.69
C GLY A 115 -13.59 -15.80 3.97
N SER A 116 -14.61 -16.48 4.50
CA SER A 116 -15.33 -16.01 5.69
C SER A 116 -14.50 -16.06 6.97
N GLU A 117 -13.52 -16.97 7.04
CA GLU A 117 -12.64 -17.15 8.19
C GLU A 117 -11.94 -15.83 8.58
N LEU A 118 -11.51 -15.02 7.61
CA LEU A 118 -10.83 -13.75 7.87
C LEU A 118 -11.73 -12.76 8.64
N ILE A 119 -13.00 -12.63 8.25
CA ILE A 119 -13.94 -11.72 8.90
C ILE A 119 -14.35 -12.27 10.28
N GLU A 120 -14.57 -13.58 10.38
CA GLU A 120 -14.90 -14.23 11.66
C GLU A 120 -13.76 -14.08 12.69
N GLU A 121 -12.51 -14.20 12.24
CA GLU A 121 -11.33 -13.91 13.07
C GLU A 121 -11.30 -12.45 13.52
N LEU A 122 -11.53 -11.51 12.60
CA LEU A 122 -11.51 -10.08 12.90
C LEU A 122 -12.60 -9.69 13.91
N VAL A 123 -13.81 -10.25 13.77
CA VAL A 123 -14.92 -10.05 14.71
C VAL A 123 -14.54 -10.54 16.11
N ARG A 124 -13.97 -11.76 16.20
CA ARG A 124 -13.53 -12.32 17.48
C ARG A 124 -12.45 -11.47 18.15
N ILE A 125 -11.47 -10.99 17.38
CA ILE A 125 -10.43 -10.09 17.89
C ILE A 125 -11.02 -8.75 18.34
N GLY A 126 -12.05 -8.26 17.62
CA GLY A 126 -12.82 -7.08 17.98
C GLY A 126 -13.55 -7.21 19.31
N GLU A 127 -14.22 -8.35 19.54
CA GLU A 127 -14.84 -8.67 20.83
C GLU A 127 -13.82 -8.71 21.97
N GLU A 128 -12.63 -9.25 21.73
CA GLU A 128 -11.55 -9.35 22.71
C GLU A 128 -10.94 -7.98 23.06
N ASN A 129 -10.77 -7.10 22.07
CA ASN A 129 -10.04 -5.83 22.21
C ASN A 129 -10.93 -4.58 22.29
N GLY A 130 -12.24 -4.73 22.10
CA GLY A 130 -13.23 -3.66 22.31
C GLY A 130 -13.51 -2.79 21.08
N PHE A 131 -13.44 -3.36 19.86
CA PHE A 131 -13.83 -2.68 18.62
C PHE A 131 -14.89 -3.48 17.86
N SER A 132 -15.69 -2.79 17.04
CA SER A 132 -16.67 -3.42 16.14
C SER A 132 -16.12 -3.58 14.72
N VAL A 133 -16.63 -4.58 13.99
CA VAL A 133 -16.33 -4.77 12.57
C VAL A 133 -17.59 -4.48 11.77
N LEU A 134 -17.46 -3.60 10.77
CA LEU A 134 -18.55 -3.24 9.87
C LEU A 134 -18.15 -3.51 8.42
N THR A 135 -19.13 -3.85 7.58
CA THR A 135 -18.93 -4.00 6.15
C THR A 135 -19.41 -2.76 5.39
N THR A 136 -18.74 -2.44 4.29
CA THR A 136 -19.14 -1.38 3.37
C THR A 136 -19.19 -1.90 1.95
N ALA A 137 -20.14 -1.38 1.16
CA ALA A 137 -20.25 -1.70 -0.27
C ALA A 137 -19.12 -1.04 -1.05
N THR A 138 -18.40 -1.83 -1.86
CA THR A 138 -17.21 -1.36 -2.60
C THR A 138 -17.18 -1.78 -4.08
N ASN A 139 -18.28 -2.29 -4.63
CA ASN A 139 -18.40 -2.70 -6.05
C ASN A 139 -17.25 -3.59 -6.53
N GLY A 140 -16.93 -4.64 -5.77
CA GLY A 140 -15.91 -5.62 -6.16
C GLY A 140 -14.47 -5.29 -5.73
N ASN A 141 -14.20 -4.12 -5.14
CA ASN A 141 -12.86 -3.76 -4.66
C ASN A 141 -12.68 -4.05 -3.17
N ILE A 142 -11.69 -4.87 -2.83
CA ILE A 142 -11.39 -5.23 -1.44
C ILE A 142 -10.35 -4.31 -0.78
N TRP A 143 -9.68 -3.46 -1.56
CA TRP A 143 -8.62 -2.57 -1.11
C TRP A 143 -9.20 -1.24 -0.63
N VAL A 144 -9.81 -1.27 0.55
CA VAL A 144 -10.51 -0.09 1.10
C VAL A 144 -9.51 1.00 1.47
N GLU A 145 -8.42 0.61 2.12
CA GLU A 145 -7.34 1.50 2.59
C GLU A 145 -6.72 2.27 1.43
N ASP A 146 -6.27 1.57 0.38
CA ASP A 146 -5.57 2.18 -0.75
C ASP A 146 -6.40 3.27 -1.43
N THR A 147 -7.73 3.13 -1.39
CA THR A 147 -8.63 4.04 -2.06
C THR A 147 -8.83 5.38 -1.35
N THR A 148 -8.59 5.46 -0.04
CA THR A 148 -8.86 6.66 0.75
C THR A 148 -7.93 6.76 1.94
N ILE A 149 -7.49 7.98 2.27
CA ILE A 149 -6.57 8.18 3.39
C ILE A 149 -7.35 8.83 4.54
N ARG A 150 -7.33 8.25 5.74
CA ARG A 150 -7.92 8.91 6.91
C ARG A 150 -6.93 9.92 7.48
N LEU A 151 -7.27 11.20 7.37
CA LEU A 151 -6.46 12.31 7.87
C LEU A 151 -6.41 12.34 9.39
N HIS A 152 -5.41 13.04 9.92
CA HIS A 152 -5.19 13.21 11.37
C HIS A 152 -6.38 13.79 12.13
N ASN A 153 -7.25 14.54 11.47
CA ASN A 153 -8.46 15.13 12.06
C ASN A 153 -9.72 14.26 11.89
N GLY A 154 -9.57 13.02 11.44
CA GLY A 154 -10.66 12.06 11.25
C GLY A 154 -11.41 12.18 9.92
N LYS A 155 -11.18 13.25 9.14
CA LYS A 155 -11.71 13.37 7.77
C LYS A 155 -11.08 12.33 6.86
N VAL A 156 -11.72 12.09 5.72
CA VAL A 156 -11.23 11.16 4.70
C VAL A 156 -10.81 11.94 3.47
N TYR A 157 -9.52 11.83 3.16
CA TYR A 157 -8.93 12.32 1.93
C TYR A 157 -9.23 11.38 0.76
N ILE A 158 -9.69 11.99 -0.32
CA ILE A 158 -10.03 11.34 -1.57
C ILE A 158 -9.00 11.83 -2.60
N PRO A 159 -8.06 10.96 -3.02
CA PRO A 159 -7.02 11.33 -3.97
C PRO A 159 -7.56 11.86 -5.28
N ASN A 160 -6.78 12.69 -5.97
CA ASN A 160 -7.09 13.08 -7.35
C ASN A 160 -6.96 11.86 -8.27
N ARG A 161 -8.09 11.40 -8.84
CA ARG A 161 -8.15 10.24 -9.73
C ARG A 161 -8.44 10.60 -11.19
N THR A 162 -8.09 11.81 -11.62
CA THR A 162 -8.40 12.24 -12.99
C THR A 162 -7.78 11.29 -14.04
N ALA A 163 -8.58 10.94 -15.06
CA ALA A 163 -8.16 10.03 -16.13
C ALA A 163 -6.88 10.49 -16.86
N ASN A 164 -6.58 11.79 -16.86
CA ASN A 164 -5.33 12.34 -17.41
C ASN A 164 -4.08 11.84 -16.68
N VAL A 165 -4.14 11.60 -15.36
CA VAL A 165 -3.05 10.97 -14.61
C VAL A 165 -2.75 9.62 -15.24
N PHE A 166 -3.79 8.82 -15.47
CA PHE A 166 -3.68 7.47 -15.99
C PHE A 166 -3.19 7.43 -17.46
N TYR A 167 -3.82 8.20 -18.35
CA TYR A 167 -3.41 8.26 -19.76
C TYR A 167 -1.98 8.80 -19.93
N ASN A 168 -1.55 9.77 -19.12
CA ASN A 168 -0.19 10.30 -19.20
C ASN A 168 0.86 9.43 -18.47
N VAL A 169 0.47 8.66 -17.46
CA VAL A 169 1.36 7.74 -16.74
C VAL A 169 1.60 6.44 -17.51
N PHE A 170 0.59 5.88 -18.17
CA PHE A 170 0.67 4.53 -18.75
C PHE A 170 0.71 4.50 -20.29
N ASP A 171 0.16 5.49 -20.99
CA ASP A 171 -0.02 5.44 -22.45
C ASP A 171 1.08 6.19 -23.23
N ARG A 172 1.71 7.21 -22.63
CA ARG A 172 2.70 8.06 -23.33
C ARG A 172 4.06 7.40 -23.57
N ASP A 173 4.45 6.42 -22.76
CA ASP A 173 5.76 5.75 -22.84
C ASP A 173 5.67 4.27 -23.28
N GLY A 174 4.52 3.83 -23.84
CA GLY A 174 4.38 2.48 -24.39
C GLY A 174 4.14 1.37 -23.35
N GLY A 175 3.51 1.69 -22.22
CA GLY A 175 3.19 0.72 -21.17
C GLY A 175 4.31 0.49 -20.15
N GLU A 176 5.40 1.25 -20.21
CA GLU A 176 6.39 1.31 -19.13
C GLU A 176 5.81 2.20 -18.02
N GLY A 177 5.62 1.66 -16.80
CA GLY A 177 5.01 2.38 -15.67
C GLY A 177 5.80 3.62 -15.23
N VAL A 178 5.40 4.24 -14.11
CA VAL A 178 6.21 5.33 -13.53
C VAL A 178 7.58 4.79 -13.16
N ILE A 179 8.57 5.08 -14.01
CA ILE A 179 9.97 4.94 -13.66
C ILE A 179 10.23 6.05 -12.65
N GLY A 180 10.19 5.71 -11.36
CA GLY A 180 10.56 6.64 -10.30
C GLY A 180 11.96 7.22 -10.56
N SER A 181 12.27 8.38 -9.98
CA SER A 181 13.54 9.11 -10.22
C SER A 181 14.82 8.26 -10.08
N ARG A 182 14.76 7.08 -9.43
CA ARG A 182 15.87 6.11 -9.28
C ARG A 182 15.85 4.92 -10.25
N LYS A 183 15.00 4.90 -11.28
CA LYS A 183 14.93 3.87 -12.34
C LYS A 183 14.57 2.45 -11.89
N HIS A 184 13.69 2.31 -10.90
CA HIS A 184 13.13 1.01 -10.53
C HIS A 184 11.77 0.82 -11.18
N ILE A 185 11.49 -0.42 -11.59
CA ILE A 185 10.18 -0.85 -12.06
C ILE A 185 9.37 -1.11 -10.80
N SER A 186 8.55 -0.15 -10.38
CA SER A 186 7.46 -0.44 -9.44
C SER A 186 6.57 -1.51 -10.06
N ASP A 187 6.05 -2.44 -9.26
CA ASP A 187 5.04 -3.36 -9.77
C ASP A 187 3.85 -2.49 -10.21
N ILE A 188 3.60 -2.46 -11.53
CA ILE A 188 2.59 -1.61 -12.16
C ILE A 188 1.16 -1.87 -11.66
N SER A 189 0.96 -2.92 -10.85
CA SER A 189 -0.30 -3.23 -10.17
C SER A 189 -0.50 -2.49 -8.84
N GLN A 190 0.58 -2.00 -8.21
CA GLN A 190 0.56 -1.11 -7.05
C GLN A 190 0.63 0.35 -7.55
N GLY A 191 -0.26 1.23 -7.11
CA GLY A 191 -0.50 2.52 -7.81
C GLY A 191 -1.72 2.51 -8.74
N THR A 192 -2.57 1.47 -8.66
CA THR A 192 -3.69 1.24 -9.60
C THR A 192 -5.06 1.56 -9.03
N VAL A 193 -5.17 2.20 -7.87
CA VAL A 193 -6.46 2.75 -7.43
C VAL A 193 -7.02 3.72 -8.49
N ALA A 194 -6.13 4.39 -9.22
CA ALA A 194 -6.46 5.16 -10.43
C ALA A 194 -7.20 4.36 -11.53
N GLN A 195 -6.97 3.05 -11.64
CA GLN A 195 -7.57 2.16 -12.64
C GLN A 195 -9.02 1.79 -12.33
N GLN A 196 -9.49 2.00 -11.09
CA GLN A 196 -10.85 1.63 -10.66
C GLN A 196 -11.62 2.84 -10.08
N PRO A 197 -11.86 3.91 -10.86
CA PRO A 197 -12.50 5.12 -10.35
C PRO A 197 -13.90 4.86 -9.78
N ASN A 198 -14.59 3.81 -10.24
CA ASN A 198 -15.96 3.49 -9.83
C ASN A 198 -16.08 2.69 -8.53
N SER A 199 -15.02 1.99 -8.09
CA SER A 199 -15.12 1.07 -6.95
C SER A 199 -15.13 1.81 -5.61
N ALA A 200 -14.34 2.87 -5.45
CA ALA A 200 -14.39 3.65 -4.21
C ALA A 200 -15.55 4.66 -4.12
N ASN A 201 -16.27 4.94 -5.20
CA ASN A 201 -17.35 5.94 -5.19
C ASN A 201 -18.51 5.57 -4.24
N GLN A 202 -18.75 4.28 -4.01
CA GLN A 202 -19.78 3.83 -3.07
C GLN A 202 -19.34 4.00 -1.61
N TYR A 203 -18.14 3.54 -1.24
CA TYR A 203 -17.59 3.76 0.10
C TYR A 203 -17.49 5.27 0.40
N ILE A 204 -16.96 6.07 -0.52
CA ILE A 204 -16.94 7.53 -0.42
C ILE A 204 -18.36 8.08 -0.21
N GLY A 205 -19.34 7.53 -0.91
CA GLY A 205 -20.76 7.88 -0.78
C GLY A 205 -21.32 7.69 0.63
N THR A 206 -20.76 6.78 1.44
CA THR A 206 -21.18 6.55 2.84
C THR A 206 -20.62 7.58 3.82
N ILE A 207 -19.56 8.29 3.44
CA ILE A 207 -18.90 9.29 4.29
C ILE A 207 -19.68 10.61 4.20
N PRO A 208 -20.02 11.32 5.29
CA PRO A 208 -20.65 12.63 5.21
C PRO A 208 -19.83 13.64 4.37
N GLU A 209 -20.47 14.49 3.58
CA GLU A 209 -19.78 15.39 2.63
C GLU A 209 -18.80 16.34 3.33
N GLU A 210 -19.17 16.84 4.50
CA GLU A 210 -18.34 17.69 5.37
C GLU A 210 -17.07 17.00 5.89
N ASN A 211 -17.04 15.66 5.86
CA ASN A 211 -15.92 14.83 6.30
C ASN A 211 -15.06 14.35 5.12
N ARG A 212 -15.34 14.81 3.90
CA ARG A 212 -14.55 14.47 2.70
C ARG A 212 -13.61 15.61 2.35
N VAL A 213 -12.35 15.27 2.03
CA VAL A 213 -11.35 16.21 1.49
C VAL A 213 -10.95 15.73 0.11
N TYR A 214 -11.28 16.49 -0.93
CA TYR A 214 -10.89 16.16 -2.30
C TYR A 214 -9.55 16.81 -2.63
N GLY A 215 -8.54 15.99 -2.92
CA GLY A 215 -7.19 16.44 -3.20
C GLY A 215 -6.94 16.86 -4.64
N LEU A 216 -5.83 17.58 -4.83
CA LEU A 216 -5.20 17.80 -6.13
C LEU A 216 -4.02 16.84 -6.36
N SER A 217 -3.43 16.32 -5.28
CA SER A 217 -2.35 15.35 -5.30
C SER A 217 -2.83 13.94 -5.60
N TYR A 218 -1.94 13.14 -6.19
CA TYR A 218 -2.12 11.70 -6.27
C TYR A 218 -1.41 11.04 -5.09
N LEU A 219 -2.18 10.33 -4.26
CA LEU A 219 -1.70 9.55 -3.12
C LEU A 219 -2.50 8.25 -3.07
N GLU A 220 -1.91 7.19 -2.52
CA GLU A 220 -2.61 5.96 -2.13
C GLU A 220 -2.34 5.71 -0.65
N GLY A 221 -3.31 5.07 0.02
CA GLY A 221 -3.21 4.69 1.43
C GLY A 221 -1.93 3.92 1.74
N GLY A 222 -1.66 2.84 1.00
CA GLY A 222 -0.43 2.06 1.16
C GLY A 222 0.88 2.83 0.93
N ASN A 223 0.85 4.06 0.37
CA ASN A 223 2.04 4.91 0.23
C ASN A 223 2.10 6.10 1.21
N VAL A 224 1.17 6.19 2.15
CA VAL A 224 1.07 7.27 3.15
C VAL A 224 0.81 6.67 4.53
N LEU A 225 1.82 6.71 5.39
CA LEU A 225 1.72 6.26 6.79
C LEU A 225 1.42 7.46 7.69
N ASN A 226 0.18 7.56 8.16
CA ASN A 226 -0.19 8.58 9.15
C ASN A 226 0.42 8.22 10.51
N CYS A 227 1.20 9.13 11.06
CA CYS A 227 1.95 8.88 12.28
C CYS A 227 1.85 10.07 13.24
N ARG A 228 2.50 9.94 14.38
CA ARG A 228 2.75 11.04 15.28
C ARG A 228 4.25 11.25 15.40
N LEU A 229 4.65 12.52 15.47
CA LEU A 229 6.01 12.91 15.75
C LEU A 229 6.36 12.59 17.21
N ALA A 230 7.63 12.72 17.59
CA ALA A 230 8.10 12.43 18.95
C ALA A 230 7.40 13.27 20.03
N ASP A 231 6.91 14.47 19.69
CA ASP A 231 6.14 15.34 20.58
C ASP A 231 4.63 15.01 20.61
N GLY A 232 4.19 13.98 19.88
CA GLY A 232 2.81 13.54 19.76
C GLY A 232 1.97 14.34 18.75
N SER A 233 2.55 15.34 18.09
CA SER A 233 1.84 16.10 17.04
C SER A 233 1.64 15.25 15.78
N PRO A 234 0.62 15.56 14.95
CA PRO A 234 0.39 14.83 13.71
C PRO A 234 1.57 14.90 12.72
N GLY A 235 1.87 13.78 12.09
CA GLY A 235 2.85 13.68 11.02
C GLY A 235 2.46 12.64 9.96
N ALA A 236 3.24 12.61 8.88
CA ALA A 236 3.12 11.56 7.88
C ALA A 236 4.49 11.15 7.34
N VAL A 237 4.65 9.85 7.10
CA VAL A 237 5.76 9.31 6.30
C VAL A 237 5.20 8.91 4.95
N ILE A 238 5.81 9.38 3.87
CA ILE A 238 5.31 9.21 2.50
C ILE A 238 6.43 8.67 1.64
N GLY A 239 6.13 7.68 0.81
CA GLY A 239 7.08 7.24 -0.20
C GLY A 239 7.33 8.33 -1.25
N ALA A 240 8.60 8.60 -1.55
CA ALA A 240 9.02 9.69 -2.42
C ALA A 240 8.43 9.63 -3.85
N GLU A 241 7.99 8.46 -4.33
CA GLU A 241 7.34 8.33 -5.64
C GLU A 241 6.00 9.06 -5.71
N SER A 242 5.31 9.26 -4.58
CA SER A 242 4.09 10.07 -4.51
C SER A 242 4.29 11.50 -5.05
N ILE A 243 5.52 12.04 -4.98
CA ILE A 243 5.87 13.33 -5.57
C ILE A 243 5.81 13.23 -7.10
N ASP A 244 6.36 12.18 -7.70
CA ASP A 244 6.39 11.98 -9.16
C ASP A 244 4.97 11.79 -9.72
N TYR A 245 4.12 11.03 -9.02
CA TYR A 245 2.72 10.87 -9.39
C TYR A 245 1.93 12.18 -9.23
N THR A 246 2.15 12.92 -8.13
CA THR A 246 1.51 14.22 -7.92
C THR A 246 1.92 15.24 -8.99
N MET A 247 3.21 15.32 -9.35
CA MET A 247 3.66 16.20 -10.44
C MET A 247 2.94 15.90 -11.75
N ARG A 248 2.83 14.61 -12.12
CA ARG A 248 2.09 14.20 -13.32
C ARG A 248 0.60 14.54 -13.23
N ALA A 249 -0.01 14.33 -12.06
CA ALA A 249 -1.42 14.66 -11.83
C ALA A 249 -1.71 16.16 -11.97
N MET A 250 -0.75 16.99 -11.61
CA MET A 250 -0.80 18.44 -11.73
C MET A 250 -0.27 18.95 -13.08
N GLU A 251 0.09 18.05 -14.01
CA GLU A 251 0.67 18.35 -15.32
C GLU A 251 1.93 19.25 -15.25
N LEU A 252 2.78 19.03 -14.24
CA LEU A 252 4.02 19.78 -14.02
C LEU A 252 5.22 19.12 -14.72
N GLU A 253 6.16 19.93 -15.19
CA GLU A 253 7.48 19.46 -15.63
C GLU A 253 8.35 19.04 -14.44
N ASP A 254 9.25 18.06 -14.64
CA ASP A 254 10.17 17.61 -13.60
C ASP A 254 11.32 18.62 -13.39
N THR A 255 11.06 19.63 -12.57
CA THR A 255 12.05 20.61 -12.10
C THR A 255 12.11 20.64 -10.57
N PRO A 256 13.23 21.05 -9.96
CA PRO A 256 13.32 21.20 -8.51
C PRO A 256 12.22 22.10 -7.93
N GLU A 257 11.89 23.20 -8.60
CA GLU A 257 10.85 24.13 -8.18
C GLU A 257 9.46 23.47 -8.20
N ASN A 258 9.15 22.69 -9.25
CA ASN A 258 7.87 21.99 -9.37
C ASN A 258 7.75 20.81 -8.38
N ARG A 259 8.86 20.14 -8.05
CA ARG A 259 8.88 19.13 -6.98
C ARG A 259 8.50 19.74 -5.62
N GLU A 260 9.00 20.95 -5.32
CA GLU A 260 8.60 21.65 -4.10
C GLU A 260 7.13 22.11 -4.14
N ILE A 261 6.60 22.47 -5.31
CA ILE A 261 5.15 22.73 -5.47
C ILE A 261 4.34 21.46 -5.18
N ALA A 262 4.76 20.30 -5.70
CA ALA A 262 4.09 19.03 -5.45
C ALA A 262 4.10 18.65 -3.97
N LYS A 263 5.25 18.80 -3.27
CA LYS A 263 5.33 18.56 -1.82
C LYS A 263 4.40 19.48 -1.03
N LYS A 264 4.37 20.76 -1.37
CA LYS A 264 3.45 21.74 -0.77
C LYS A 264 1.99 21.38 -0.96
N GLN A 265 1.65 20.89 -2.15
CA GLN A 265 0.29 20.44 -2.44
C GLN A 265 -0.06 19.20 -1.63
N ILE A 266 0.84 18.21 -1.52
CA ILE A 266 0.65 17.02 -0.66
C ILE A 266 0.43 17.44 0.79
N ALA A 267 1.25 18.34 1.33
CA ALA A 267 1.09 18.85 2.69
C ALA A 267 -0.26 19.52 2.93
N LYS A 268 -0.67 20.37 1.98
CA LYS A 268 -1.96 21.04 2.02
C LYS A 268 -3.13 20.04 1.98
N ASP A 269 -3.03 19.03 1.12
CA ASP A 269 -4.06 18.00 0.94
C ASP A 269 -4.22 17.09 2.16
N LEU A 270 -3.11 16.82 2.86
CA LEU A 270 -3.11 16.09 4.14
C LEU A 270 -3.45 16.97 5.35
N GLU A 271 -3.68 18.27 5.14
CA GLU A 271 -3.89 19.27 6.20
C GLU A 271 -2.76 19.25 7.27
N LEU A 272 -1.52 19.03 6.84
CA LEU A 272 -0.31 18.98 7.68
C LEU A 272 0.65 20.12 7.30
N PRO A 273 1.45 20.64 8.27
CA PRO A 273 2.55 21.52 7.91
C PRO A 273 3.62 20.75 7.14
N GLU A 274 4.29 21.40 6.20
CA GLU A 274 5.35 20.76 5.38
C GLU A 274 6.45 20.11 6.23
N THR A 275 6.75 20.70 7.39
CA THR A 275 7.76 20.20 8.33
C THR A 275 7.36 18.92 9.07
N SER A 276 6.08 18.53 9.02
CA SER A 276 5.57 17.30 9.62
C SER A 276 5.48 16.14 8.62
N ILE A 277 5.94 16.34 7.38
CA ILE A 277 5.97 15.30 6.35
C ILE A 277 7.40 14.85 6.09
N THR A 278 7.61 13.54 6.17
CA THR A 278 8.90 12.90 5.87
C THR A 278 8.77 12.09 4.60
N TYR A 279 9.56 12.43 3.58
CA TYR A 279 9.63 11.66 2.35
C TYR A 279 10.78 10.65 2.41
N ILE A 280 10.48 9.37 2.21
CA ILE A 280 11.48 8.30 2.21
C ILE A 280 11.67 7.71 0.80
N PRO A 281 12.90 7.37 0.40
CA PRO A 281 13.10 6.56 -0.80
C PRO A 281 12.45 5.19 -0.62
N GLN A 282 11.94 4.64 -1.72
CA GLN A 282 11.24 3.36 -1.76
C GLN A 282 11.73 2.55 -2.95
N PHE A 283 11.62 1.22 -2.84
CA PHE A 283 11.94 0.26 -3.92
C PHE A 283 10.69 -0.46 -4.45
N ASP A 284 9.55 -0.23 -3.81
CA ASP A 284 8.21 -0.68 -4.17
C ASP A 284 7.24 0.48 -3.90
N PHE A 285 6.09 0.54 -4.57
CA PHE A 285 5.22 1.72 -4.50
C PHE A 285 4.50 1.86 -3.15
N HIS A 286 4.06 0.76 -2.54
CA HIS A 286 3.42 0.78 -1.24
C HIS A 286 4.47 0.61 -0.13
N ILE A 287 4.59 1.61 0.74
CA ILE A 287 5.56 1.61 1.85
C ILE A 287 5.02 0.93 3.12
N ASP A 288 3.69 0.83 3.28
CA ASP A 288 3.03 0.07 4.37
C ASP A 288 3.35 -1.42 4.35
N MET A 289 3.79 -1.93 3.20
CA MET A 289 4.30 -3.28 3.03
C MET A 289 5.67 -3.50 3.69
N TRP A 290 6.37 -2.41 4.07
CA TRP A 290 7.78 -2.46 4.50
C TRP A 290 8.06 -1.67 5.77
N PHE A 291 7.31 -0.59 6.02
CA PHE A 291 7.48 0.34 7.14
C PHE A 291 6.16 0.43 7.91
N ARG A 292 6.22 0.61 9.24
CA ARG A 292 5.01 0.87 10.04
C ARG A 292 5.26 1.83 11.21
N PRO A 293 4.38 2.80 11.45
CA PRO A 293 4.41 3.56 12.68
C PRO A 293 4.17 2.63 13.88
N LEU A 294 4.96 2.76 14.95
CA LEU A 294 4.78 1.98 16.17
C LEU A 294 4.25 2.84 17.31
N GLN A 295 4.98 3.84 17.76
CA GLN A 295 4.54 4.79 18.78
C GLN A 295 4.91 6.20 18.32
N ASN A 296 4.58 7.24 19.09
CA ASN A 296 5.01 8.61 18.83
C ASN A 296 6.51 8.68 18.51
N GLY A 297 6.84 9.11 17.29
CA GLY A 297 8.21 9.23 16.83
C GLY A 297 8.95 7.90 16.62
N VAL A 298 8.28 6.75 16.57
CA VAL A 298 8.92 5.44 16.36
C VAL A 298 8.40 4.77 15.10
N MET A 299 9.31 4.34 14.24
CA MET A 299 9.02 3.68 12.97
C MET A 299 9.67 2.29 12.90
N ALA A 300 8.88 1.27 12.59
CA ALA A 300 9.40 -0.03 12.20
C ALA A 300 9.98 0.04 10.78
N VAL A 301 11.17 -0.53 10.59
CA VAL A 301 11.89 -0.56 9.31
C VAL A 301 12.27 -2.01 8.96
N PRO A 302 12.37 -2.37 7.66
CA PRO A 302 12.57 -3.76 7.26
C PRO A 302 14.00 -4.24 7.52
N ASP A 303 14.13 -5.44 8.09
CA ASP A 303 15.41 -6.11 8.34
C ASP A 303 15.47 -7.47 7.63
N PHE A 304 15.98 -7.45 6.40
CA PHE A 304 16.18 -8.66 5.61
C PHE A 304 17.21 -9.61 6.25
N ALA A 305 18.29 -9.08 6.83
CA ALA A 305 19.32 -9.88 7.47
C ALA A 305 18.76 -10.65 8.69
N GLY A 306 17.94 -9.98 9.50
CA GLY A 306 17.19 -10.59 10.60
C GLY A 306 16.24 -11.69 10.12
N GLY A 307 15.48 -11.42 9.05
CA GLY A 307 14.60 -12.42 8.41
C GLY A 307 15.36 -13.66 7.93
N ILE A 308 16.47 -13.46 7.19
CA ILE A 308 17.34 -14.53 6.69
C ILE A 308 17.93 -15.36 7.84
N SER A 309 18.37 -14.70 8.92
CA SER A 309 18.89 -15.38 10.11
C SER A 309 17.81 -16.26 10.75
N MET A 310 16.61 -15.72 10.95
CA MET A 310 15.49 -16.45 11.52
C MET A 310 15.12 -17.69 10.69
N LEU A 311 15.01 -17.55 9.37
CA LEU A 311 14.74 -18.68 8.48
C LEU A 311 15.86 -19.73 8.54
N THR A 312 17.11 -19.28 8.58
CA THR A 312 18.27 -20.17 8.67
C THR A 312 18.26 -20.99 9.97
N GLU A 313 17.86 -20.39 11.09
CA GLU A 313 17.69 -21.10 12.35
C GLU A 313 16.57 -22.13 12.30
N ILE A 314 15.40 -21.76 11.76
CA ILE A 314 14.27 -22.68 11.60
C ILE A 314 14.67 -23.88 10.74
N LEU A 315 15.38 -23.65 9.64
CA LEU A 315 15.84 -24.68 8.71
C LEU A 315 16.92 -25.61 9.30
N LYS A 316 17.73 -25.14 10.27
CA LYS A 316 18.72 -25.97 10.98
C LYS A 316 18.10 -26.93 11.98
N SER A 317 16.92 -26.60 12.51
CA SER A 317 16.18 -27.43 13.45
C SER A 317 14.74 -27.62 12.96
N PRO A 318 14.52 -28.45 11.93
CA PRO A 318 13.22 -28.57 11.25
C PRO A 318 12.17 -29.36 12.04
N ASP A 319 12.36 -29.58 13.33
CA ASP A 319 11.36 -30.24 14.17
C ASP A 319 10.04 -29.45 14.14
N GLY A 320 8.94 -30.13 13.83
CA GLY A 320 7.62 -29.52 13.74
C GLY A 320 7.33 -28.77 12.43
N ILE A 321 8.17 -28.89 11.40
CA ILE A 321 7.84 -28.47 10.03
C ILE A 321 7.81 -29.65 9.06
N THR A 322 6.88 -29.63 8.13
CA THR A 322 6.74 -30.59 7.04
C THR A 322 7.81 -30.38 5.96
N LEU A 323 7.96 -31.37 5.07
CA LEU A 323 8.87 -31.24 3.93
C LEU A 323 8.48 -30.09 3.00
N GLU A 324 7.18 -29.90 2.75
CA GLU A 324 6.68 -28.81 1.91
C GLU A 324 6.95 -27.44 2.55
N GLU A 325 6.72 -27.29 3.85
CA GLU A 325 7.04 -26.05 4.57
C GLU A 325 8.53 -25.76 4.54
N LYS A 326 9.37 -26.78 4.69
CA LYS A 326 10.82 -26.64 4.56
C LYS A 326 11.21 -26.10 3.18
N GLU A 327 10.67 -26.68 2.10
CA GLU A 327 10.93 -26.20 0.74
C GLU A 327 10.48 -24.75 0.54
N LYS A 328 9.31 -24.37 1.06
CA LYS A 328 8.82 -22.97 1.04
C LYS A 328 9.80 -22.05 1.76
N LEU A 329 10.22 -22.39 2.98
CA LEU A 329 11.16 -21.59 3.77
C LEU A 329 12.54 -21.44 3.09
N GLU A 330 13.02 -22.47 2.39
CA GLU A 330 14.25 -22.40 1.60
C GLU A 330 14.10 -21.42 0.43
N VAL A 331 13.00 -21.50 -0.34
CA VAL A 331 12.69 -20.55 -1.42
C VAL A 331 12.56 -19.12 -0.88
N LEU A 332 11.91 -18.95 0.28
CA LEU A 332 11.79 -17.65 0.92
C LEU A 332 13.16 -17.07 1.26
N ARG A 333 13.99 -17.82 1.98
CA ARG A 333 15.33 -17.38 2.38
C ARG A 333 16.16 -16.96 1.17
N ASP A 334 16.12 -17.75 0.09
CA ASP A 334 16.88 -17.45 -1.12
C ASP A 334 16.34 -16.20 -1.84
N SER A 335 15.02 -15.97 -1.79
CA SER A 335 14.41 -14.73 -2.30
C SER A 335 14.82 -13.51 -1.45
N LEU A 336 14.88 -13.65 -0.12
CA LEU A 336 15.29 -12.57 0.77
C LEU A 336 16.77 -12.19 0.61
N LEU A 337 17.65 -13.14 0.28
CA LEU A 337 19.05 -12.85 -0.04
C LEU A 337 19.16 -11.91 -1.26
N ILE A 338 18.35 -12.14 -2.29
CA ILE A 338 18.28 -11.27 -3.48
C ILE A 338 17.68 -9.91 -3.11
N MET A 339 16.62 -9.89 -2.29
CA MET A 339 16.03 -8.63 -1.82
C MET A 339 17.00 -7.80 -1.00
N GLU A 340 17.75 -8.42 -0.07
CA GLU A 340 18.75 -7.74 0.76
C GLU A 340 19.78 -7.02 -0.12
N GLU A 341 20.32 -7.70 -1.13
CA GLU A 341 21.30 -7.12 -2.05
C GLU A 341 20.71 -5.93 -2.83
N ASN A 342 19.50 -6.08 -3.36
CA ASN A 342 18.89 -5.10 -4.24
C ASN A 342 18.31 -3.87 -3.52
N THR A 343 17.93 -4.02 -2.24
CA THR A 343 17.21 -2.97 -1.50
C THR A 343 18.04 -2.30 -0.41
N LYS A 344 19.24 -2.80 -0.12
CA LYS A 344 20.09 -2.32 0.98
C LYS A 344 20.25 -0.80 1.03
N GLN A 345 20.58 -0.17 -0.10
CA GLN A 345 20.80 1.27 -0.13
C GLN A 345 19.50 2.06 0.07
N PHE A 346 18.37 1.55 -0.42
CA PHE A 346 17.06 2.18 -0.20
C PHE A 346 16.69 2.21 1.28
N ILE A 347 16.90 1.09 1.97
CA ILE A 347 16.59 0.97 3.40
C ILE A 347 17.50 1.89 4.22
N ILE A 348 18.81 1.94 3.90
CA ILE A 348 19.75 2.84 4.57
C ILE A 348 19.32 4.30 4.38
N ASP A 349 19.07 4.73 3.14
CA ASP A 349 18.65 6.11 2.87
C ASP A 349 17.29 6.45 3.53
N ALA A 350 16.37 5.49 3.60
CA ALA A 350 15.08 5.66 4.27
C ALA A 350 15.24 5.80 5.80
N GLU A 351 16.07 4.95 6.41
CA GLU A 351 16.42 5.06 7.84
C GLU A 351 17.08 6.42 8.14
N GLU A 352 18.02 6.87 7.29
CA GLU A 352 18.67 8.18 7.45
C GLU A 352 17.67 9.35 7.38
N ASN A 353 16.72 9.30 6.44
CA ASN A 353 15.67 10.31 6.32
C ASN A 353 14.72 10.31 7.53
N LEU A 354 14.36 9.13 8.05
CA LEU A 354 13.55 8.98 9.25
C LEU A 354 14.28 9.56 10.48
N HIS A 355 15.56 9.23 10.66
CA HIS A 355 16.36 9.79 11.76
C HIS A 355 16.52 11.30 11.65
N ALA A 356 16.75 11.83 10.44
CA ALA A 356 16.86 13.26 10.20
C ALA A 356 15.56 14.01 10.53
N ALA A 357 14.41 13.36 10.36
CA ALA A 357 13.09 13.87 10.74
C ALA A 357 12.76 13.66 12.24
N GLY A 358 13.65 13.01 13.00
CA GLY A 358 13.51 12.83 14.44
C GLY A 358 12.78 11.55 14.86
N TYR A 359 12.60 10.59 13.95
CA TYR A 359 12.08 9.27 14.32
C TYR A 359 13.20 8.39 14.89
N GLU A 360 12.86 7.59 15.90
CA GLU A 360 13.60 6.38 16.25
C GLU A 360 13.16 5.24 15.31
N THR A 361 14.08 4.34 14.97
CA THR A 361 13.76 3.18 14.14
C THR A 361 13.94 1.86 14.89
N ILE A 362 13.00 0.94 14.71
CA ILE A 362 13.07 -0.44 15.19
C ILE A 362 13.13 -1.37 13.98
N LYS A 363 14.17 -2.20 13.92
CA LYS A 363 14.33 -3.18 12.84
C LYS A 363 13.40 -4.36 13.08
N ILE A 364 12.60 -4.71 12.08
CA ILE A 364 11.69 -5.87 12.11
C ILE A 364 12.11 -6.86 11.02
N PRO A 365 12.33 -8.14 11.36
CA PRO A 365 12.64 -9.19 10.39
C PRO A 365 11.65 -9.19 9.22
N CYS A 366 12.18 -8.95 8.02
CA CYS A 366 11.37 -8.86 6.81
C CYS A 366 11.28 -10.23 6.12
N PHE A 367 10.09 -10.60 5.67
CA PHE A 367 9.82 -11.86 4.96
C PHE A 367 9.10 -11.63 3.63
N SER A 368 9.02 -10.39 3.18
CA SER A 368 8.37 -10.02 1.93
C SER A 368 9.40 -9.99 0.81
N ALA A 369 9.06 -10.56 -0.34
CA ALA A 369 9.90 -10.57 -1.51
C ALA A 369 9.06 -10.23 -2.74
N LEU A 370 9.61 -9.38 -3.61
CA LEU A 370 9.00 -9.07 -4.89
C LEU A 370 9.09 -10.27 -5.82
N GLU A 371 8.16 -10.36 -6.78
CA GLU A 371 8.12 -11.47 -7.76
C GLU A 371 9.46 -11.62 -8.50
N SER A 372 10.11 -10.50 -8.81
CA SER A 372 11.42 -10.41 -9.48
C SER A 372 12.58 -10.98 -8.65
N ALA A 373 12.43 -11.10 -7.34
CA ALA A 373 13.45 -11.60 -6.44
C ALA A 373 13.39 -13.12 -6.25
N HIS A 374 12.38 -13.80 -6.78
CA HIS A 374 12.30 -15.24 -6.64
C HIS A 374 13.28 -15.98 -7.59
N PRO A 375 13.94 -17.09 -7.16
CA PRO A 375 14.90 -17.84 -7.99
C PRO A 375 14.33 -18.45 -9.30
N LYS A 376 14.88 -18.21 -10.48
CA LYS A 376 14.28 -18.61 -11.80
C LYS A 376 13.77 -20.07 -11.98
N ASN A 377 14.12 -21.03 -11.12
CA ASN A 377 13.77 -22.46 -11.24
C ASN A 377 12.86 -23.01 -10.11
N TYR A 378 12.19 -22.20 -9.29
CA TYR A 378 11.23 -22.73 -8.29
C TYR A 378 9.88 -23.11 -8.91
N LYS A 379 9.13 -23.98 -8.23
CA LYS A 379 7.73 -24.24 -8.57
C LYS A 379 6.85 -23.12 -8.02
N ARG A 380 5.97 -22.53 -8.84
CA ARG A 380 5.13 -21.39 -8.43
C ARG A 380 4.33 -21.62 -7.13
N ASN A 381 3.89 -22.85 -6.88
CA ASN A 381 3.16 -23.21 -5.65
C ASN A 381 4.02 -23.19 -4.37
N LEU A 382 5.34 -23.10 -4.51
CA LEU A 382 6.30 -23.00 -3.40
C LEU A 382 6.71 -21.56 -3.10
N ILE A 383 6.21 -20.54 -3.83
CA ILE A 383 6.46 -19.15 -3.47
C ILE A 383 5.65 -18.85 -2.20
N PRO A 384 6.29 -18.73 -1.03
CA PRO A 384 5.58 -18.28 0.14
C PRO A 384 5.42 -16.77 0.03
N ARG A 385 4.18 -16.32 0.14
CA ARG A 385 3.88 -14.90 0.24
C ARG A 385 3.73 -14.64 1.73
N VAL A 386 4.58 -13.80 2.28
CA VAL A 386 4.58 -13.50 3.71
C VAL A 386 4.84 -12.01 3.85
N ASN A 387 3.95 -11.32 4.53
CA ASN A 387 4.17 -9.93 4.91
C ASN A 387 3.62 -9.69 6.30
N PHE A 388 4.50 -9.60 7.30
CA PHE A 388 4.09 -9.26 8.66
C PHE A 388 4.02 -7.75 8.91
N MET A 389 4.59 -6.91 8.03
CA MET A 389 4.56 -5.46 8.15
C MET A 389 3.23 -4.86 7.72
N ASN A 390 2.54 -5.45 6.74
CA ASN A 390 1.21 -5.01 6.32
C ASN A 390 0.12 -5.49 7.30
N GLY A 391 0.07 -4.86 8.47
CA GLY A 391 -0.84 -5.21 9.56
C GLY A 391 -1.31 -4.00 10.36
N VAL A 392 -2.44 -4.15 11.05
CA VAL A 392 -3.11 -3.10 11.83
C VAL A 392 -2.71 -3.21 13.30
N GLY A 393 -2.19 -2.12 13.85
CA GLY A 393 -1.77 -2.02 15.25
C GLY A 393 -2.62 -1.06 16.09
N ALA A 394 -2.79 -1.38 17.38
CA ALA A 394 -3.49 -0.53 18.36
C ALA A 394 -3.23 -0.98 19.81
N THR A 395 -3.80 -0.23 20.75
CA THR A 395 -3.83 -0.53 22.19
C THR A 395 -5.28 -0.72 22.62
N ASN A 396 -5.55 -1.75 23.42
CA ASN A 396 -6.90 -2.02 23.92
C ASN A 396 -7.21 -1.22 25.21
N GLY A 397 -8.45 -1.29 25.69
CA GLY A 397 -8.87 -0.60 26.92
C GLY A 397 -8.17 -1.08 28.21
N LYS A 398 -7.40 -2.19 28.16
CA LYS A 398 -6.55 -2.68 29.25
C LYS A 398 -5.11 -2.18 29.16
N ARG A 399 -4.80 -1.35 28.15
CA ARG A 399 -3.46 -0.84 27.83
C ARG A 399 -2.48 -1.92 27.36
N GLU A 400 -3.00 -2.98 26.76
CA GLU A 400 -2.18 -3.99 26.09
C GLU A 400 -2.13 -3.65 24.60
N THR A 401 -0.93 -3.66 24.02
CA THR A 401 -0.75 -3.45 22.58
C THR A 401 -1.10 -4.72 21.82
N TYR A 402 -1.76 -4.57 20.69
CA TYR A 402 -2.04 -5.67 19.80
C TYR A 402 -1.76 -5.32 18.34
N TYR A 403 -1.44 -6.36 17.56
CA TYR A 403 -1.09 -6.23 16.16
C TYR A 403 -1.71 -7.37 15.35
N MET A 404 -2.58 -7.03 14.41
CA MET A 404 -3.23 -7.97 13.49
C MET A 404 -2.49 -7.95 12.17
N THR A 405 -1.90 -9.08 11.79
CA THR A 405 -1.06 -9.16 10.59
C THR A 405 -1.27 -10.44 9.82
N ASN A 406 -0.68 -10.56 8.65
CA ASN A 406 -0.86 -11.71 7.78
C ASN A 406 -0.21 -12.97 8.36
N THR A 407 -0.86 -14.12 8.25
CA THR A 407 -0.22 -15.41 8.53
C THR A 407 0.82 -15.77 7.47
N SER A 408 1.86 -16.50 7.85
CA SER A 408 2.75 -17.17 6.88
C SER A 408 2.23 -18.53 6.39
N GLY A 409 1.20 -19.06 7.05
CA GLY A 409 0.76 -20.45 6.88
C GLY A 409 1.74 -21.49 7.45
N ILE A 410 2.83 -21.06 8.10
CA ILE A 410 3.84 -21.93 8.72
C ILE A 410 3.90 -21.59 10.22
N PRO A 411 3.25 -22.38 11.10
CA PRO A 411 3.10 -22.03 12.53
C PRO A 411 4.41 -21.68 13.23
N LYS A 412 5.48 -22.43 12.93
CA LYS A 412 6.81 -22.19 13.52
C LYS A 412 7.40 -20.82 13.15
N LEU A 413 7.11 -20.29 11.97
CA LEU A 413 7.55 -18.96 11.57
C LEU A 413 6.70 -17.88 12.27
N ASN A 414 5.38 -18.08 12.34
CA ASN A 414 4.46 -17.21 13.08
C ASN A 414 4.87 -17.10 14.57
N ASP A 415 5.16 -18.22 15.23
CA ASP A 415 5.59 -18.23 16.63
C ASP A 415 6.88 -17.43 16.85
N ARG A 416 7.86 -17.59 15.94
CA ARG A 416 9.15 -16.90 16.03
C ARG A 416 9.02 -15.40 15.81
N ILE A 417 8.22 -14.96 14.85
CA ILE A 417 8.02 -13.52 14.61
C ILE A 417 7.15 -12.88 15.71
N ALA A 418 6.16 -13.60 16.26
CA ALA A 418 5.38 -13.11 17.40
C ALA A 418 6.26 -12.89 18.63
N GLN A 419 7.18 -13.81 18.91
CA GLN A 419 8.17 -13.64 19.98
C GLN A 419 9.03 -12.40 19.73
N TYR A 420 9.51 -12.20 18.50
CA TYR A 420 10.31 -11.04 18.13
C TYR A 420 9.52 -9.73 18.33
N PHE A 421 8.29 -9.64 17.84
CA PHE A 421 7.43 -8.47 18.02
C PHE A 421 7.23 -8.12 19.50
N LYS A 422 7.05 -9.13 20.35
CA LYS A 422 6.91 -8.94 21.79
C LYS A 422 8.20 -8.43 22.44
N GLU A 423 9.33 -9.04 22.11
CA GLU A 423 10.61 -8.74 22.77
C GLU A 423 11.27 -7.45 22.27
N GLN A 424 11.11 -7.12 20.99
CA GLN A 424 11.84 -6.03 20.33
C GLN A 424 10.95 -4.84 19.96
N ALA A 425 9.67 -5.08 19.63
CA ALA A 425 8.72 -4.02 19.24
C ALA A 425 7.69 -3.70 20.34
N HIS A 426 7.75 -4.38 21.48
CA HIS A 426 6.85 -4.19 22.62
C HIS A 426 5.36 -4.34 22.26
N ILE A 427 5.06 -5.34 21.42
CA ILE A 427 3.70 -5.72 21.05
C ILE A 427 3.26 -6.88 21.94
N ASP A 428 2.26 -6.67 22.81
CA ASP A 428 1.85 -7.69 23.80
C ASP A 428 1.20 -8.91 23.14
N ASN A 429 0.34 -8.66 22.14
CA ASN A 429 -0.43 -9.68 21.44
C ASN A 429 -0.30 -9.54 19.91
N VAL A 430 0.01 -10.65 19.24
CA VAL A 430 0.07 -10.70 17.77
C VAL A 430 -0.98 -11.68 17.27
N TYR A 431 -1.87 -11.22 16.40
CA TYR A 431 -2.90 -12.03 15.76
C TYR A 431 -2.53 -12.26 14.30
N PHE A 432 -2.43 -13.53 13.89
CA PHE A 432 -2.17 -13.91 12.51
C PHE A 432 -3.47 -14.20 11.79
N MET A 433 -3.83 -13.30 10.88
CA MET A 433 -5.05 -13.32 10.09
C MET A 433 -4.93 -14.32 8.94
N SER A 434 -6.03 -15.01 8.61
CA SER A 434 -6.16 -15.95 7.49
C SER A 434 -6.19 -15.26 6.12
N SER A 435 -5.14 -14.51 5.81
CA SER A 435 -5.04 -13.59 4.66
C SER A 435 -4.19 -14.12 3.50
N ASN A 436 -3.83 -15.41 3.48
CA ASN A 436 -3.00 -16.01 2.42
C ASN A 436 -3.55 -15.77 1.00
N ASN A 437 -4.88 -15.67 0.85
CA ASN A 437 -5.51 -15.38 -0.42
C ASN A 437 -5.30 -13.92 -0.86
N LEU A 438 -5.23 -12.97 0.08
CA LEU A 438 -4.97 -11.55 -0.21
C LEU A 438 -3.56 -11.35 -0.76
N GLN A 439 -2.58 -12.02 -0.16
CA GLN A 439 -1.18 -11.93 -0.57
C GLN A 439 -0.94 -12.40 -2.01
N ARG A 440 -1.80 -13.28 -2.55
CA ARG A 440 -1.75 -13.67 -3.98
C ARG A 440 -2.02 -12.52 -4.93
N PHE A 441 -2.69 -11.48 -4.45
CA PHE A 441 -3.02 -10.27 -5.19
C PHE A 441 -2.12 -9.09 -4.79
N TYR A 442 -0.94 -9.39 -4.23
CA TYR A 442 0.10 -8.42 -3.84
C TYR A 442 -0.29 -7.42 -2.75
N GLY A 443 -1.50 -7.50 -2.17
CA GLY A 443 -1.87 -6.77 -0.96
C GLY A 443 -1.68 -7.59 0.32
N GLY A 444 -2.01 -6.99 1.47
CA GLY A 444 -2.12 -7.71 2.73
C GLY A 444 -3.38 -7.30 3.51
N PHE A 445 -3.40 -7.63 4.79
CA PHE A 445 -4.54 -7.37 5.67
C PHE A 445 -4.85 -5.87 5.81
N ASP A 446 -3.83 -5.04 6.02
CA ASP A 446 -3.99 -3.60 6.24
C ASP A 446 -4.68 -2.92 5.05
N CYS A 447 -4.27 -3.27 3.82
CA CYS A 447 -4.83 -2.75 2.57
C CYS A 447 -6.37 -2.95 2.48
N THR A 448 -6.92 -3.91 3.21
CA THR A 448 -8.36 -4.24 3.19
C THR A 448 -9.19 -3.54 4.26
N THR A 449 -8.56 -2.77 5.14
CA THR A 449 -9.18 -2.22 6.33
C THR A 449 -9.17 -0.69 6.34
N THR A 450 -10.13 -0.08 7.02
CA THR A 450 -10.03 1.32 7.43
C THR A 450 -10.56 1.47 8.84
N GLU A 451 -9.76 2.06 9.71
CA GLU A 451 -9.98 2.06 11.14
C GLU A 451 -10.44 3.43 11.62
N TYR A 452 -11.33 3.39 12.61
CA TYR A 452 -11.77 4.54 13.38
C TYR A 452 -11.23 4.40 14.79
N THR A 453 -10.81 5.52 15.36
CA THR A 453 -10.17 5.58 16.67
C THR A 453 -10.96 6.44 17.64
N LYS A 454 -10.76 6.25 18.95
CA LYS A 454 -11.36 7.09 19.99
C LYS A 454 -10.71 8.44 20.07
#